data_AF-A0A517PSP5-F1
#
_entry.id   AF-A0A517PSP5-F1
#
_cell.length_a   1.000
_cell.length_b   1.000
_cell.length_c   1.000
_cell.angle_alpha   90.00
_cell.angle_beta   90.00
_cell.angle_gamma   90.00
#
_symmetry.space_group_name_H-M   'P 1'
#
loop_
_entity.id
_entity.type
_entity.pdbx_description
1 polymer ?
#
loop_
_entity_poly.entity_id
_entity_poly.type
_entity_poly.pdbx_seq_one_letter_code
_entity_poly.pdbx_strand_id
1 'polypeptide(L)'
;MTIPRYGQLTPLQSQLLRLGGADLSPFQNEGQVQDRVNSMRRTLSKLKNRTGRDFGYDLEEWHHFLESSDEFSAEYTCAIAWDAVFKNVNELIDNPERLQLVELAQKLDEDENIS
;
A
#
# COMPACT_ATOMS: atom_id res chain seq x y z
N MET A 1 -4.16 12.79 5.57
CA MET A 1 -3.67 13.52 4.37
C MET A 1 -4.82 13.61 3.38
N THR A 2 -5.06 14.76 2.76
CA THR A 2 -6.17 14.90 1.77
C THR A 2 -5.65 14.72 0.35
N ILE A 3 -6.16 13.73 -0.38
CA ILE A 3 -5.82 13.45 -1.77
C ILE A 3 -7.08 13.60 -2.63
N PRO A 4 -7.06 14.36 -3.74
CA PRO A 4 -8.27 14.62 -4.54
C PRO A 4 -9.07 13.38 -4.94
N ARG A 5 -8.40 12.25 -5.22
CA ARG A 5 -9.04 10.97 -5.58
C ARG A 5 -9.64 10.21 -4.39
N TYR A 6 -9.14 10.42 -3.17
CA TYR A 6 -9.46 9.57 -2.02
C TYR A 6 -10.09 10.34 -0.83
N GLY A 7 -10.07 11.67 -0.84
CA GLY A 7 -10.42 12.47 0.32
C GLY A 7 -9.36 12.40 1.41
N GLN A 8 -9.78 12.46 2.67
CA GLN A 8 -8.88 12.44 3.83
C GLN A 8 -8.53 11.01 4.23
N LEU A 9 -7.36 10.56 3.82
CA LEU A 9 -6.81 9.25 4.17
C LEU A 9 -6.23 9.24 5.59
N THR A 10 -6.49 8.15 6.32
CA THR A 10 -5.74 7.79 7.53
C THR A 10 -4.34 7.28 7.18
N PRO A 11 -3.41 7.22 8.15
CA PRO A 11 -2.09 6.65 7.91
C PRO A 11 -2.14 5.22 7.38
N LEU A 12 -2.90 4.31 7.99
CA LEU A 12 -3.04 2.92 7.51
C LEU A 12 -3.63 2.84 6.09
N GLN A 13 -4.68 3.61 5.78
CA GLN A 13 -5.24 3.64 4.44
C GLN A 13 -4.21 4.09 3.40
N SER A 14 -3.44 5.14 3.72
CA SER A 14 -2.38 5.62 2.83
C SER A 14 -1.23 4.62 2.67
N GLN A 15 -0.92 3.85 3.72
CA GLN A 15 0.11 2.82 3.68
C GLN A 15 -0.34 1.66 2.78
N LEU A 16 -1.56 1.16 2.94
CA LEU A 16 -2.02 0.05 2.10
C LEU A 16 -2.08 0.43 0.61
N LEU A 17 -2.60 1.63 0.29
CA LEU A 17 -2.62 2.12 -1.09
C LEU A 17 -1.20 2.23 -1.68
N ARG A 18 -0.23 2.76 -0.91
CA ARG A 18 1.17 2.84 -1.35
C ARG A 18 1.83 1.48 -1.49
N LEU A 19 1.49 0.51 -0.63
CA LEU A 19 1.94 -0.87 -0.77
C LEU A 19 1.41 -1.49 -2.06
N GLY A 20 0.17 -1.17 -2.44
CA GLY A 20 -0.42 -1.55 -3.73
C GLY A 20 0.15 -0.80 -4.94
N GLY A 21 1.13 0.08 -4.76
CA GLY A 21 1.75 0.84 -5.85
C GLY A 21 0.93 2.05 -6.31
N ALA A 22 -0.08 2.47 -5.56
CA ALA A 22 -0.85 3.67 -5.88
C ALA A 22 -0.01 4.92 -5.69
N ASP A 23 -0.10 5.84 -6.65
CA ASP A 23 0.46 7.17 -6.49
C ASP A 23 -0.50 8.06 -5.69
N LEU A 24 -0.02 8.52 -4.53
CA LEU A 24 -0.73 9.45 -3.65
C LEU A 24 -0.15 10.87 -3.74
N SER A 25 0.60 11.19 -4.80
CA SER A 25 1.05 12.55 -5.07
C SER A 25 -0.15 13.47 -5.31
N PRO A 26 -0.22 14.64 -4.65
CA PRO A 26 -1.31 15.60 -4.88
C PRO A 26 -1.32 16.15 -6.31
N PHE A 27 -0.23 16.03 -7.05
CA PHE A 27 -0.09 16.53 -8.41
C PHE A 27 -0.32 15.46 -9.50
N GLN A 28 -0.65 14.21 -9.12
CA GLN A 28 -0.94 13.11 -10.05
C GLN A 28 0.07 12.95 -11.22
N ASN A 29 1.35 13.28 -10.98
CA ASN A 29 2.39 12.86 -11.89
C ASN A 29 2.66 11.41 -11.57
N GLU A 30 2.14 10.48 -12.38
CA GLU A 30 2.46 9.05 -12.28
C GLU A 30 3.96 8.93 -11.97
N GLY A 31 4.26 8.66 -10.69
CA GLY A 31 5.65 8.62 -10.25
C GLY A 31 6.40 7.62 -11.11
N GLN A 32 7.69 7.90 -11.39
CA GLN A 32 8.51 6.97 -12.16
C GLN A 32 8.41 5.58 -11.50
N VAL A 33 8.46 4.51 -12.31
CA VAL A 33 8.34 3.12 -11.83
C VAL A 33 9.22 2.87 -10.60
N GLN A 34 10.46 3.39 -10.63
CA GLN A 34 11.40 3.30 -9.52
C GLN A 34 10.91 3.99 -8.23
N ASP A 35 10.28 5.16 -8.34
CA ASP A 35 9.73 5.88 -7.18
C ASP A 35 8.56 5.13 -6.55
N ARG A 36 7.70 4.52 -7.37
CA ARG A 36 6.59 3.67 -6.91
C ARG A 36 7.12 2.44 -6.19
N VAL A 37 8.07 1.73 -6.80
CA VAL A 37 8.75 0.59 -6.18
C VAL A 37 9.41 0.98 -4.85
N ASN A 38 10.18 2.08 -4.82
CA ASN A 38 10.79 2.57 -3.58
C ASN A 38 9.74 2.94 -2.52
N SER A 39 8.61 3.51 -2.92
CA SER A 39 7.49 3.79 -2.02
C SER A 39 6.88 2.50 -1.46
N MET A 40 6.67 1.47 -2.29
CA MET A 40 6.17 0.16 -1.85
C MET A 40 7.12 -0.47 -0.82
N ARG A 41 8.42 -0.56 -1.13
CA ARG A 41 9.46 -1.10 -0.24
C ARG A 41 9.47 -0.41 1.12
N ARG A 42 9.52 0.93 1.13
CA ARG A 42 9.49 1.73 2.37
C ARG A 42 8.19 1.53 3.16
N THR A 43 7.08 1.33 2.46
CA THR A 43 5.78 1.16 3.10
C THR A 43 5.64 -0.23 3.71
N LEU A 44 6.14 -1.25 3.03
CA LEU A 44 6.23 -2.60 3.56
C LEU A 44 7.01 -2.59 4.89
N SER A 45 8.20 -1.99 4.94
CA SER A 45 8.96 -1.90 6.21
C SER A 45 8.20 -1.16 7.32
N LYS A 46 7.43 -0.11 6.98
CA LYS A 46 6.60 0.60 7.96
C LYS A 46 5.46 -0.26 8.48
N LEU A 47 4.79 -1.01 7.61
CA LEU A 47 3.71 -1.92 8.00
C LEU A 47 4.24 -3.04 8.88
N LYS A 48 5.39 -3.65 8.53
CA LYS A 48 6.06 -4.65 9.38
C LYS A 48 6.37 -4.11 10.77
N ASN A 49 7.02 -2.95 10.85
CA ASN A 49 7.39 -2.33 12.12
C ASN A 49 6.18 -1.92 12.96
N ARG A 50 5.09 -1.49 12.31
CA ARG A 50 3.88 -1.03 12.99
C ARG A 50 3.02 -2.19 13.50
N THR A 51 2.90 -3.26 12.73
CA THR A 51 1.92 -4.33 12.99
C THR A 51 2.55 -5.60 13.57
N GLY A 52 3.88 -5.74 13.48
CA GLY A 52 4.58 -6.97 13.85
C GLY A 52 4.21 -8.17 12.98
N ARG A 53 3.64 -7.93 11.79
CA ARG A 53 3.28 -8.94 10.80
C ARG A 53 4.03 -8.69 9.49
N ASP A 54 4.21 -9.75 8.72
CA ASP A 54 4.87 -9.69 7.42
C ASP A 54 4.15 -10.60 6.44
N PHE A 55 3.41 -9.99 5.51
CA PHE A 55 2.77 -10.66 4.39
C PHE A 55 3.47 -10.33 3.06
N GLY A 56 4.68 -9.76 3.12
CA GLY A 56 5.37 -9.26 1.93
C GLY A 56 4.54 -8.22 1.17
N TYR A 57 4.48 -8.37 -0.16
CA TYR A 57 3.68 -7.50 -1.04
C TYR A 57 2.27 -8.04 -1.33
N ASP A 58 1.80 -9.04 -0.57
CA ASP A 58 0.45 -9.57 -0.71
C ASP A 58 -0.58 -8.55 -0.20
N LEU A 59 -1.17 -7.81 -1.14
CA LEU A 59 -2.08 -6.72 -0.83
C LEU A 59 -3.40 -7.23 -0.23
N GLU A 60 -3.84 -8.42 -0.62
CA GLU A 60 -5.09 -9.03 -0.16
C GLU A 60 -4.95 -9.49 1.29
N GLU A 61 -3.88 -10.20 1.62
CA GLU A 61 -3.59 -10.61 3.00
C GLU A 61 -3.42 -9.39 3.94
N TRP A 62 -2.72 -8.34 3.49
CA TRP A 62 -2.64 -7.09 4.24
C TRP A 62 -4.01 -6.43 4.42
N HIS A 63 -4.85 -6.42 3.39
CA HIS A 63 -6.20 -5.86 3.44
C HIS A 63 -7.05 -6.57 4.48
N HIS A 64 -7.13 -7.91 4.39
CA HIS A 64 -7.90 -8.74 5.31
C HIS A 64 -7.40 -8.60 6.75
N PHE A 65 -6.08 -8.65 6.98
CA PHE A 65 -5.51 -8.50 8.32
C PHE A 65 -5.86 -7.14 8.95
N LEU A 66 -5.74 -6.04 8.20
CA LEU A 66 -6.03 -4.71 8.73
C LEU A 66 -7.53 -4.51 8.99
N GLU A 67 -8.40 -5.09 8.16
CA GLU A 67 -9.85 -5.04 8.33
C GLU A 67 -10.33 -5.85 9.53
N SER A 68 -9.76 -7.04 9.76
CA SER A 68 -10.17 -7.93 10.84
C SER A 68 -9.46 -7.69 12.18
N SER A 69 -8.49 -6.78 12.23
CA SER A 69 -7.68 -6.52 13.44
C SER A 69 -8.42 -5.64 14.45
N ASP A 70 -8.55 -6.10 15.69
CA ASP A 70 -9.10 -5.29 16.78
C ASP A 70 -8.31 -3.98 17.01
N GLU A 71 -7.00 -4.01 16.76
CA GLU A 71 -6.11 -2.86 16.98
C GLU A 71 -6.14 -1.86 15.81
N PHE A 72 -6.26 -2.36 14.58
CA PHE A 72 -6.02 -1.54 13.37
C PHE A 72 -7.28 -1.22 12.56
N SER A 73 -8.35 -2.01 12.71
CA SER A 73 -9.58 -1.87 11.93
C SER A 73 -10.16 -0.47 12.03
N ALA A 74 -10.29 0.11 13.24
CA ALA A 74 -10.89 1.43 13.41
C ALA A 74 -10.20 2.56 12.62
N GLU A 75 -8.86 2.52 12.52
CA GLU A 75 -8.12 3.49 11.70
C GLU A 75 -8.18 3.13 10.21
N TYR A 76 -8.11 1.84 9.89
CA TYR A 76 -8.08 1.36 8.51
C TYR A 76 -9.44 1.54 7.80
N THR A 77 -10.53 1.21 8.47
CA THR A 77 -11.91 1.29 7.95
C THR A 77 -12.58 2.64 8.24
N CYS A 78 -11.79 3.68 8.53
CA CYS A 78 -12.33 5.01 8.86
C CYS A 78 -13.20 5.55 7.72
N ALA A 79 -14.47 5.80 8.03
CA ALA A 79 -15.55 6.02 7.05
C ALA A 79 -15.31 7.19 6.07
N ILE A 80 -14.53 8.21 6.45
CA ILE A 80 -14.35 9.44 5.67
C ILE A 80 -13.84 9.16 4.25
N ALA A 81 -12.95 8.18 4.10
CA ALA A 81 -12.36 7.80 2.81
C ALA A 81 -12.61 6.33 2.44
N TRP A 82 -13.36 5.60 3.27
CA TRP A 82 -13.42 4.14 3.20
C TRP A 82 -13.90 3.63 1.84
N ASP A 83 -15.00 4.18 1.31
CA ASP A 83 -15.54 3.74 0.02
C ASP A 83 -14.52 3.87 -1.12
N ALA A 84 -13.78 4.98 -1.13
CA ALA A 84 -12.74 5.21 -2.13
C ALA A 84 -11.55 4.27 -1.92
N VAL A 85 -11.11 4.07 -0.67
CA VAL A 85 -10.01 3.17 -0.33
C VAL A 85 -10.36 1.73 -0.70
N PHE A 86 -11.50 1.22 -0.23
CA PHE A 86 -11.96 -0.14 -0.49
C PHE A 86 -12.03 -0.43 -1.98
N LYS A 87 -12.65 0.47 -2.77
CA LYS A 87 -12.72 0.32 -4.22
C LYS A 87 -11.32 0.22 -4.85
N ASN A 88 -10.39 1.11 -4.48
CA ASN A 88 -9.07 1.14 -5.10
C ASN A 88 -8.19 -0.03 -4.64
N VAL A 89 -8.32 -0.51 -3.41
CA VAL A 89 -7.60 -1.72 -2.95
C VAL A 89 -8.02 -2.91 -3.80
N ASN A 90 -9.33 -3.11 -4.02
CA ASN A 90 -9.84 -4.17 -4.89
C ASN A 90 -9.35 -4.01 -6.34
N GLU A 91 -9.38 -2.79 -6.91
CA GLU A 91 -8.82 -2.54 -8.25
C GLU A 91 -7.33 -2.86 -8.33
N LEU A 92 -6.56 -2.62 -7.26
CA LEU A 92 -5.11 -2.87 -7.24
C LEU A 92 -4.77 -4.35 -7.07
N ILE A 93 -5.57 -5.12 -6.33
CA ILE A 93 -5.34 -6.57 -6.14
C ILE A 93 -5.21 -7.27 -7.51
N ASP A 94 -6.13 -6.95 -8.43
CA ASP A 94 -6.20 -7.55 -9.77
C ASP A 94 -5.40 -6.78 -10.83
N ASN A 95 -4.67 -5.72 -10.48
CA ASN A 95 -4.01 -4.86 -11.46
C ASN A 95 -2.70 -5.50 -12.01
N PRO A 96 -2.60 -5.76 -13.33
CA PRO A 96 -1.38 -6.33 -13.92
C PRO A 96 -0.14 -5.45 -13.75
N GLU A 97 -0.30 -4.12 -13.75
CA GLU A 97 0.79 -3.18 -13.51
C GLU A 97 1.34 -3.33 -12.08
N ARG A 98 0.46 -3.52 -11.08
CA ARG A 98 0.89 -3.79 -9.70
C ARG A 98 1.78 -5.02 -9.66
N LEU A 99 1.38 -6.11 -10.34
CA LEU A 99 2.16 -7.35 -10.34
C LEU A 99 3.59 -7.12 -10.87
N GLN A 100 3.74 -6.31 -11.93
CA GLN A 100 5.06 -5.92 -12.44
C GLN A 100 5.87 -5.13 -11.41
N LEU A 101 5.24 -4.21 -10.67
CA LEU A 101 5.90 -3.46 -9.60
C LEU A 101 6.32 -4.37 -8.43
N VAL A 102 5.52 -5.36 -8.08
CA VAL A 102 5.85 -6.35 -7.04
C VAL A 102 7.07 -7.16 -7.44
N GLU A 103 7.12 -7.67 -8.68
CA GLU A 103 8.29 -8.41 -9.17
C GLU A 103 9.56 -7.57 -9.12
N LEU A 104 9.48 -6.29 -9.50
CA LEU A 104 10.62 -5.36 -9.42
C LEU A 104 11.04 -5.10 -7.97
N ALA A 105 10.08 -4.91 -7.05
CA ALA A 105 10.36 -4.69 -5.65
C ALA A 105 11.05 -5.90 -4.99
N GLN A 106 10.58 -7.11 -5.30
CA GLN A 106 11.15 -8.36 -4.80
C GLN A 106 12.59 -8.56 -5.28
N LYS A 107 12.87 -8.32 -6.56
CA LYS A 107 14.24 -8.41 -7.10
C LYS A 107 15.20 -7.46 -6.38
N LEU A 108 14.79 -6.23 -6.12
CA LEU A 108 15.61 -5.26 -5.40
C LEU A 108 15.82 -5.66 -3.92
N ASP A 109 14.83 -6.26 -3.28
CA ASP A 109 14.97 -6.77 -1.90
C ASP A 109 15.92 -7.99 -1.85
N GLU A 110 15.95 -8.82 -2.89
CA GLU A 110 16.89 -9.95 -3.01
C GLU A 110 18.33 -9.47 -3.22
N ASP A 111 18.55 -8.51 -4.12
CA ASP A 111 19.88 -7.94 -4.41
C ASP A 111 20.51 -7.27 -3.17
N GLU A 112 19.70 -6.60 -2.33
CA GLU A 112 20.16 -5.96 -1.10
C GLU A 112 20.48 -6.94 0.03
N ASN A 113 19.90 -8.16 0.04
CA ASN A 113 20.21 -9.18 1.04
C ASN A 113 21.47 -9.99 0.73
N ILE A 114 22.03 -9.86 -0.47
CA ILE A 114 23.24 -10.55 -0.93
C ILE A 114 24.50 -9.65 -0.81
N SER A 115 24.33 -8.36 -0.49
CA SER A 115 25.40 -7.37 -0.31
C SER A 115 25.77 -7.14 1.15
#